data_AF-A0A158APC0-F1
#
_entry.id   AF-A0A158APC0-F1
#
_cell.length_a   1.000
_cell.length_b   1.000
_cell.length_c   1.000
_cell.angle_alpha   90.00
_cell.angle_beta   90.00
_cell.angle_gamma   90.00
#
_symmetry.space_group_name_H-M   'P 1'
#
loop_
_entity.id
_entity.type
_entity.pdbx_description
1 polymer ?
#
loop_
_entity_poly.entity_id
_entity_poly.type
_entity_poly.pdbx_seq_one_letter_code
_entity_poly.pdbx_strand_id
1 'polypeptide(L)'
;MTNIHKRLESFDFFHDWHVDAIALHSDDDPDCPDTLVLKMRLVDRRVIVTFHGMTRLGIEGGGTVNIVLSLEPVKPDTETERLAAKLFENSLKSKRVADNAVILYPTAGFAIAVEFDTLTVEPDGL
;
A
#
# COMPACT_ATOMS: atom_id res chain seq x y z
N MET A 1 -5.76 9.28 16.42
CA MET A 1 -5.12 8.18 15.67
C MET A 1 -6.14 7.64 14.68
N THR A 2 -5.85 7.72 13.39
CA THR A 2 -6.73 7.20 12.33
C THR A 2 -6.89 5.68 12.45
N ASN A 3 -8.01 5.14 11.94
CA ASN A 3 -8.27 3.68 11.94
C ASN A 3 -7.12 2.90 11.28
N ILE A 4 -6.54 3.45 10.22
CA ILE A 4 -5.43 2.85 9.48
C ILE A 4 -4.16 2.72 10.30
N HIS A 5 -3.75 3.73 11.06
CA HIS A 5 -2.51 3.65 11.84
C HIS A 5 -2.56 2.50 12.85
N LYS A 6 -3.68 2.36 13.58
CA LYS A 6 -3.88 1.24 14.53
C LYS A 6 -3.88 -0.11 13.82
N ARG A 7 -4.48 -0.18 12.63
CA ARG A 7 -4.49 -1.41 11.81
C ARG A 7 -3.06 -1.78 11.43
N LEU A 8 -2.26 -0.86 10.90
CA LEU A 8 -0.88 -1.11 10.49
C LEU A 8 0.02 -1.47 11.70
N GLU A 9 -0.14 -0.77 12.82
CA GLU A 9 0.57 -1.04 14.08
C GLU A 9 0.32 -2.47 14.59
N SER A 10 -0.90 -3.02 14.41
CA SER A 10 -1.20 -4.41 14.79
C SER A 10 -0.44 -5.48 13.99
N PHE A 11 0.19 -5.09 12.88
CA PHE A 11 1.08 -5.93 12.05
C PHE A 11 2.53 -5.46 12.11
N ASP A 12 2.90 -4.61 13.10
CA ASP A 12 4.23 -4.00 13.21
C ASP A 12 4.64 -3.23 11.94
N PHE A 13 3.68 -2.52 11.34
CA PHE A 13 3.83 -1.84 10.05
C PHE A 13 4.37 -2.78 8.95
N PHE A 14 4.14 -4.08 9.10
CA PHE A 14 4.64 -5.13 8.23
C PHE A 14 6.17 -5.18 8.10
N HIS A 15 6.91 -4.75 9.12
CA HIS A 15 8.35 -4.93 9.20
C HIS A 15 8.74 -6.41 9.02
N ASP A 16 9.74 -6.68 8.18
CA ASP A 16 10.22 -8.01 7.79
C ASP A 16 9.22 -8.90 7.01
N TRP A 17 8.04 -8.39 6.66
CA TRP A 17 7.14 -9.12 5.77
C TRP A 17 7.71 -9.12 4.34
N HIS A 18 7.41 -10.18 3.59
CA HIS A 18 7.71 -10.28 2.18
C HIS A 18 6.46 -9.99 1.37
N VAL A 19 6.56 -9.19 0.32
CA VAL A 19 5.50 -9.02 -0.68
C VAL A 19 5.61 -10.13 -1.71
N ASP A 20 4.73 -11.13 -1.63
CA ASP A 20 4.70 -12.28 -2.54
C ASP A 20 3.98 -11.94 -3.86
N ALA A 21 3.01 -11.00 -3.86
CA ALA A 21 2.34 -10.55 -5.07
C ALA A 21 1.83 -9.10 -4.98
N ILE A 22 1.80 -8.43 -6.13
CA ILE A 22 1.15 -7.12 -6.35
C ILE A 22 0.12 -7.35 -7.46
N ALA A 23 -1.15 -7.07 -7.17
CA ALA A 23 -2.22 -7.17 -8.15
C ALA A 23 -3.05 -5.88 -8.17
N LEU A 24 -3.42 -5.45 -9.38
CA LEU A 24 -4.34 -4.35 -9.63
C LEU A 24 -5.62 -4.93 -10.20
N HIS A 25 -6.75 -4.57 -9.61
CA HIS A 25 -8.07 -4.91 -10.13
C HIS A 25 -8.77 -3.62 -10.51
N SER A 26 -9.21 -3.52 -11.76
CA SER A 26 -10.21 -2.53 -12.13
C SER A 26 -11.57 -3.15 -11.83
N ASP A 27 -12.38 -2.47 -11.03
CA ASP A 27 -13.80 -2.82 -10.95
C ASP A 27 -14.50 -2.23 -12.19
N ASP A 28 -15.42 -2.98 -12.80
CA ASP A 28 -16.26 -2.47 -13.90
C ASP A 28 -17.33 -1.48 -13.38
N ASP A 29 -17.40 -1.31 -12.05
CA ASP A 29 -18.26 -0.35 -11.38
C ASP A 29 -17.62 1.06 -11.44
N PRO A 30 -18.23 2.03 -12.14
CA PRO A 30 -17.72 3.40 -12.20
C PRO A 30 -17.67 4.11 -10.82
N ASP A 31 -18.36 3.58 -9.80
CA ASP A 31 -18.39 4.10 -8.44
C ASP A 31 -17.42 3.35 -7.48
N CYS A 32 -16.85 2.20 -7.89
CA CYS A 32 -15.84 1.45 -7.13
C CYS A 32 -14.50 1.53 -7.87
N PRO A 33 -13.60 2.45 -7.50
CA PRO A 33 -12.38 2.65 -8.27
C PRO A 33 -11.36 1.55 -7.99
N ASP A 34 -10.37 1.49 -8.86
CA ASP A 34 -9.31 0.47 -8.88
C ASP A 34 -8.85 0.02 -7.48
N THR A 35 -8.55 -1.27 -7.34
CA THR A 35 -8.12 -1.87 -6.08
C THR A 35 -6.68 -2.35 -6.20
N LEU A 36 -5.84 -1.99 -5.23
CA LEU A 36 -4.52 -2.58 -5.07
C LEU A 36 -4.60 -3.71 -4.05
N VAL A 37 -4.06 -4.87 -4.42
CA VAL A 37 -3.94 -6.04 -3.56
C VAL A 37 -2.47 -6.41 -3.40
N LEU A 38 -2.01 -6.51 -2.17
CA LEU A 38 -0.70 -7.06 -1.83
C LEU A 38 -0.87 -8.39 -1.10
N LYS A 39 -0.29 -9.47 -1.64
CA LYS A 39 -0.10 -10.70 -0.88
C LYS A 39 1.19 -10.59 -0.11
N MET A 40 1.12 -10.79 1.20
CA MET A 40 2.28 -10.63 2.08
C MET A 40 2.47 -11.82 3.00
N ARG A 41 3.73 -12.10 3.34
CA ARG A 41 4.10 -13.25 4.16
C ARG A 41 5.14 -12.89 5.20
N LEU A 42 4.95 -13.37 6.43
CA LEU A 42 5.95 -13.36 7.50
C LEU A 42 6.10 -14.78 8.02
N VAL A 43 7.21 -15.43 7.69
CA VAL A 43 7.50 -16.83 8.05
C VAL A 43 6.35 -17.76 7.60
N ASP A 44 5.49 -18.19 8.52
CA ASP A 44 4.34 -19.09 8.34
C ASP A 44 3.00 -18.36 8.21
N ARG A 45 2.96 -17.05 8.45
CA ARG A 45 1.78 -16.21 8.31
C ARG A 45 1.69 -15.66 6.90
N ARG A 46 0.50 -15.74 6.29
CA ARG A 46 0.19 -15.05 5.04
C ARG A 46 -1.06 -14.21 5.18
N VAL A 47 -1.04 -13.01 4.59
CA VAL A 47 -2.18 -12.11 4.56
C VAL A 47 -2.34 -11.49 3.18
N ILE A 48 -3.56 -11.10 2.88
CA ILE A 48 -3.92 -10.25 1.77
C ILE A 48 -4.21 -8.86 2.34
N VAL A 49 -3.46 -7.87 1.89
CA VAL A 49 -3.70 -6.45 2.18
C VAL A 49 -4.39 -5.85 0.97
N THR A 50 -5.61 -5.36 1.16
CA THR A 50 -6.41 -4.77 0.09
C THR A 50 -6.65 -3.30 0.37
N PHE A 51 -6.26 -2.45 -0.58
CA PHE A 51 -6.51 -1.02 -0.59
C PHE A 51 -7.70 -0.75 -1.51
N HIS A 52 -8.85 -0.48 -0.89
CA HIS A 52 -10.10 -0.20 -1.59
C HIS A 52 -10.20 1.28 -1.90
N GLY A 53 -10.81 1.59 -3.04
CA GLY A 53 -11.08 2.97 -3.38
C GLY A 53 -9.82 3.71 -3.84
N MET A 54 -8.90 3.06 -4.55
CA MET A 54 -7.61 3.67 -4.92
C MET A 54 -7.82 4.84 -5.88
N THR A 55 -7.15 5.95 -5.63
CA THR A 55 -7.20 7.15 -6.48
C THR A 55 -5.85 7.49 -7.09
N ARG A 56 -4.75 7.04 -6.46
CA ARG A 56 -3.39 7.18 -6.98
C ARG A 56 -2.54 5.98 -6.61
N LEU A 57 -1.66 5.61 -7.53
CA LEU A 57 -0.66 4.55 -7.34
C LEU A 57 0.67 4.99 -7.93
N GLY A 58 1.73 4.88 -7.14
CA GLY A 58 3.10 5.00 -7.60
C GLY A 58 3.88 3.74 -7.23
N ILE A 59 4.57 3.15 -8.19
CA ILE A 59 5.50 2.03 -7.96
C ILE A 59 6.84 2.40 -8.60
N GLU A 60 7.92 2.35 -7.83
CA GLU A 60 9.29 2.64 -8.32
C GLU A 60 10.25 1.52 -7.91
N GLY A 61 11.22 1.22 -8.77
CA GLY A 61 12.26 0.21 -8.50
C GLY A 61 11.94 -1.17 -9.07
N GLY A 62 12.50 -2.21 -8.45
CA GLY A 62 12.41 -3.61 -8.89
C GLY A 62 13.72 -4.39 -8.65
N GLY A 63 14.09 -4.57 -7.38
CA GLY A 63 15.25 -5.37 -6.95
C GLY A 63 14.92 -6.84 -6.67
N THR A 64 15.94 -7.64 -6.37
CA THR A 64 15.81 -9.09 -6.10
C THR A 64 15.21 -9.42 -4.72
N VAL A 65 14.98 -8.42 -3.87
CA VAL A 65 14.53 -8.57 -2.49
C VAL A 65 13.16 -7.93 -2.33
N ASN A 66 12.19 -8.67 -1.80
CA ASN A 66 10.81 -8.22 -1.61
C ASN A 66 10.44 -7.99 -0.13
N ILE A 67 11.43 -7.76 0.73
CA ILE A 67 11.24 -7.51 2.17
C ILE A 67 10.78 -6.07 2.39
N VAL A 68 9.77 -5.91 3.23
CA VAL A 68 9.19 -4.65 3.67
C VAL A 68 9.98 -4.15 4.88
N LEU A 69 10.48 -2.91 4.77
CA LEU A 69 11.03 -2.19 5.91
C LEU A 69 9.90 -1.64 6.78
N SER A 70 8.90 -1.01 6.16
CA SER A 70 7.74 -0.44 6.85
C SER A 70 6.64 -0.06 5.86
N LEU A 71 5.38 -0.19 6.25
CA LEU A 71 4.21 0.34 5.55
C LEU A 71 3.60 1.45 6.41
N GLU A 72 3.83 2.70 6.02
CA GLU A 72 3.56 3.86 6.89
C GLU A 72 2.45 4.76 6.33
N PRO A 73 1.58 5.32 7.20
CA PRO A 73 0.71 6.42 6.80
C PRO A 73 1.51 7.62 6.33
N VAL A 74 1.08 8.22 5.21
CA VAL A 74 1.58 9.50 4.75
C VAL A 74 1.12 10.60 5.70
N LYS A 75 2.05 11.38 6.23
CA LYS A 75 1.78 12.49 7.17
C LYS A 75 2.23 13.83 6.58
N PRO A 76 1.42 14.90 6.71
CA PRO A 76 1.80 16.24 6.26
C PRO A 76 3.12 16.71 6.87
N ASP A 77 3.90 17.46 6.09
CA ASP A 77 5.19 18.05 6.46
C ASP A 77 6.26 17.02 6.88
N THR A 78 6.13 15.76 6.43
CA THR A 78 7.09 14.69 6.74
C THR A 78 7.79 14.13 5.50
N GLU A 79 8.79 13.28 5.72
CA GLU A 79 9.47 12.56 4.64
C GLU A 79 8.52 11.62 3.87
N THR A 80 7.56 10.99 4.55
CA THR A 80 6.57 10.11 3.92
C THR A 80 5.73 10.85 2.88
N GLU A 81 5.36 12.11 3.13
CA GLU A 81 4.64 12.97 2.17
C GLU A 81 5.51 13.30 0.97
N ARG A 82 6.76 13.72 1.18
CA ARG A 82 7.68 14.04 0.07
C ARG A 82 7.91 12.84 -0.84
N LEU A 83 8.11 11.66 -0.25
CA LEU A 83 8.36 10.44 -1.01
C LEU A 83 7.11 9.94 -1.73
N ALA A 84 5.95 9.97 -1.07
CA ALA A 84 4.67 9.63 -1.70
C ALA A 84 4.37 10.58 -2.86
N ALA A 85 4.57 11.89 -2.69
CA ALA A 85 4.38 12.90 -3.73
C ALA A 85 5.24 12.59 -4.96
N LYS A 86 6.53 12.25 -4.78
CA LYS A 86 7.44 11.83 -5.86
C LYS A 86 6.92 10.58 -6.58
N LEU A 87 6.54 9.55 -5.84
CA LEU A 87 6.02 8.30 -6.42
C LEU A 87 4.74 8.53 -7.22
N PHE A 88 3.88 9.43 -6.76
CA PHE A 88 2.64 9.75 -7.44
C PHE A 88 2.77 10.72 -8.62
N GLU A 89 3.97 11.21 -8.97
CA GLU A 89 4.17 12.10 -10.13
C GLU A 89 3.72 11.44 -11.44
N ASN A 90 3.88 10.13 -11.54
CA ASN A 90 3.50 9.34 -12.72
C ASN A 90 2.09 8.74 -12.62
N SER A 91 1.38 8.96 -11.50
CA SER A 91 0.00 8.50 -11.34
C SER A 91 -0.93 9.43 -12.12
N LEU A 92 -1.87 8.85 -12.88
CA LEU A 92 -3.00 9.62 -13.37
C LEU A 92 -3.74 10.23 -12.18
N LYS A 93 -4.05 11.53 -12.26
CA LYS A 93 -4.86 12.19 -11.23
C LYS A 93 -6.30 11.73 -11.40
N SER A 94 -6.82 11.02 -10.40
CA SER A 94 -8.24 10.72 -10.32
C SER A 94 -9.05 12.03 -10.16
N LYS A 95 -10.34 11.99 -10.51
CA LYS A 95 -11.28 13.12 -10.36
C LYS A 95 -11.60 13.41 -8.89
N ARG A 96 -11.27 12.49 -7.99
CA ARG A 96 -11.42 12.61 -6.54
C ARG A 96 -10.08 12.31 -5.85
N VAL A 97 -9.97 12.78 -4.61
CA VAL A 97 -8.85 12.48 -3.70
C VAL A 97 -9.41 11.59 -2.60
N ALA A 98 -8.72 10.50 -2.28
CA ALA A 98 -9.15 9.61 -1.21
C ALA A 98 -8.68 10.12 0.17
N ASP A 99 -9.28 9.58 1.24
CA ASP A 99 -9.05 10.07 2.60
C ASP A 99 -7.68 9.69 3.18
N ASN A 100 -7.01 8.69 2.60
CA ASN A 100 -5.80 8.11 3.17
C ASN A 100 -4.72 7.86 2.13
N ALA A 101 -3.47 7.88 2.57
CA ALA A 101 -2.35 7.42 1.78
C ALA A 101 -1.33 6.69 2.66
N VAL A 102 -0.68 5.69 2.08
CA VAL A 102 0.46 5.00 2.71
C VAL A 102 1.63 4.89 1.75
N ILE A 103 2.83 4.73 2.30
CA ILE A 103 4.04 4.38 1.58
C ILE A 103 4.61 3.08 2.13
N LEU A 104 4.89 2.14 1.24
CA LEU A 104 5.64 0.92 1.51
C LEU A 104 7.11 1.19 1.20
N TYR A 105 7.94 1.13 2.23
CA TYR A 105 9.39 1.15 2.14
C TYR A 105 9.91 -0.26 1.93
N PRO A 106 10.66 -0.52 0.86
CA PRO A 106 11.37 -1.79 0.73
C PRO A 106 12.70 -1.74 1.48
N THR A 107 13.15 -2.92 1.92
CA THR A 107 14.53 -3.10 2.39
C THR A 107 15.52 -3.27 1.21
N ALA A 108 15.06 -3.51 -0.04
CA ALA A 108 15.92 -3.50 -1.25
C ALA A 108 15.22 -3.71 -2.63
N GLY A 109 13.89 -3.76 -2.71
CA GLY A 109 13.14 -4.14 -3.90
C GLY A 109 12.50 -2.99 -4.67
N PHE A 110 11.41 -2.47 -4.14
CA PHE A 110 10.53 -1.53 -4.84
C PHE A 110 9.72 -0.72 -3.81
N ALA A 111 9.47 0.54 -4.10
CA ALA A 111 8.64 1.39 -3.26
C ALA A 111 7.23 1.47 -3.85
N ILE A 112 6.22 1.46 -2.99
CA ILE A 112 4.81 1.64 -3.38
C ILE A 112 4.24 2.81 -2.59
N ALA A 113 3.64 3.77 -3.27
CA ALA A 113 2.74 4.73 -2.64
C ALA A 113 1.33 4.49 -3.17
N VAL A 114 0.34 4.50 -2.27
CA VAL A 114 -1.06 4.30 -2.63
C VAL A 114 -1.94 5.29 -1.86
N GLU A 115 -2.84 5.96 -2.59
CA GLU A 115 -3.90 6.82 -2.05
C GLU A 115 -5.23 6.08 -2.19
N PHE A 116 -6.00 5.93 -1.10
CA PHE A 116 -7.13 5.00 -0.99
C PHE A 116 -8.13 5.38 0.11
N ASP A 117 -9.33 4.80 0.08
CA ASP A 117 -10.39 5.08 1.06
C ASP A 117 -10.29 4.18 2.29
N THR A 118 -10.18 2.86 2.09
CA THR A 118 -10.16 1.89 3.20
C THR A 118 -9.15 0.76 2.99
N LEU A 119 -8.71 0.16 4.11
CA LEU A 119 -7.73 -0.93 4.14
C LEU A 119 -8.34 -2.15 4.82
N THR A 120 -8.30 -3.30 4.16
CA THR A 120 -8.58 -4.60 4.79
C THR A 120 -7.31 -5.45 4.83
N VAL A 121 -7.20 -6.26 5.89
CA VAL A 121 -6.13 -7.25 6.03
C VAL A 121 -6.77 -8.56 6.45
N GLU A 122 -6.62 -9.58 5.62
CA GLU A 122 -7.29 -10.87 5.78
C GLU A 122 -6.26 -12.00 5.67
N PRO A 123 -6.43 -13.14 6.35
CA PRO A 123 -5.57 -14.31 6.13
C PRO A 123 -5.61 -14.75 4.66
N ASP A 124 -4.45 -15.02 4.06
CA ASP A 124 -4.38 -15.65 2.73
C ASP A 124 -4.61 -17.15 2.91
N GLY A 125 -5.86 -17.58 2.73
CA GLY A 125 -6.31 -18.95 2.96
C GLY A 125 -5.63 -19.93 2.01
N LEU A 126 -4.77 -20.78 2.56
CA LEU A 126 -4.34 -22.07 2.03
C LEU A 126 -4.49 -23.12 3.13
#